data_AF-A0A0B7N505-F1
#
_entry.id   AF-A0A0B7N505-F1
#
_cell.length_a   1.000
_cell.length_b   1.000
_cell.length_c   1.000
_cell.angle_alpha   90.00
_cell.angle_beta   90.00
_cell.angle_gamma   90.00
#
_symmetry.space_group_name_H-M   'P 1'
#
loop_
_entity.id
_entity.type
_entity.pdbx_description
1 polymer ?
#
loop_
_entity_poly.entity_id
_entity_poly.type
_entity_poly.pdbx_seq_one_letter_code
_entity_poly.pdbx_strand_id
1 'polypeptide(L)'
;MKIRKYSTKTWNEHPLHPKTADCKTVDWIFLVDLLNFSFWSDLDVKDKSTPHPDRYAIEYNGVRYTGYWSLCAAINRALDHNIPITTPDYYLKASDEELAAIFKSDTKETIPLLDERIRVMREAAQVLCQKFDGSFINCINQASQSASKLLDIIIENFSSFNDVHDFHGRKVYILKRAQILIADLWACFDGKSFGKFFDIDSITMFADYRVPQALYQLGLLHYSPQLIKKLENREYFPSGSEDEVEIRGNSIWAVELARCAISEIDPTVNINAILIDFYIWDMAKEIQDQMTVPTHCTRSCFY
;
A
#
# COMPACT_ATOMS: atom_id res chain seq x y z
N MET A 1 -16.72 6.02 11.29
CA MET A 1 -15.56 6.73 11.88
C MET A 1 -15.82 7.28 13.29
N LYS A 2 -16.83 8.13 13.57
CA LYS A 2 -17.12 8.62 14.94
C LYS A 2 -17.30 7.52 16.00
N ILE A 3 -18.09 6.49 15.69
CA ILE A 3 -18.35 5.36 16.60
C ILE A 3 -17.06 4.61 16.93
N ARG A 4 -16.20 4.39 15.94
CA ARG A 4 -14.93 3.67 16.10
C ARG A 4 -13.78 4.54 16.60
N LYS A 5 -13.98 5.87 16.69
CA LYS A 5 -12.93 6.86 17.01
C LYS A 5 -11.66 6.69 16.15
N TYR A 6 -11.86 6.43 14.86
CA TYR A 6 -10.78 6.15 13.90
C TYR A 6 -9.80 7.32 13.82
N SER A 7 -8.49 7.04 13.93
CA SER A 7 -7.44 8.06 13.95
C SER A 7 -6.09 7.48 13.53
N THR A 8 -5.08 8.34 13.39
CA THR A 8 -3.67 7.95 13.17
C THR A 8 -3.18 6.87 14.15
N LYS A 9 -3.70 6.88 15.38
CA LYS A 9 -3.30 5.92 16.43
C LYS A 9 -3.63 4.48 16.08
N THR A 10 -4.67 4.24 15.27
CA THR A 10 -5.06 2.90 14.84
C THR A 10 -3.92 2.20 14.09
N TRP A 11 -3.09 2.95 13.35
CA TRP A 11 -1.91 2.39 12.69
C TRP A 11 -0.93 1.77 13.70
N ASN A 12 -0.68 2.44 14.84
CA ASN A 12 0.26 1.97 15.86
C ASN A 12 -0.27 0.75 16.67
N GLU A 13 -1.57 0.48 16.62
CA GLU A 13 -2.21 -0.63 17.33
C GLU A 13 -1.90 -2.00 16.69
N HIS A 14 -1.62 -2.05 15.38
CA HIS A 14 -1.44 -3.33 14.68
C HIS A 14 -0.16 -4.06 15.13
N PRO A 15 -0.21 -5.35 15.52
CA PRO A 15 0.92 -6.05 16.15
C PRO A 15 2.19 -6.14 15.29
N LEU A 16 2.06 -6.14 13.96
CA LEU A 16 3.20 -6.23 13.05
C LEU A 16 3.89 -4.88 12.75
N HIS A 17 3.29 -3.76 13.13
CA HIS A 17 3.93 -2.46 12.94
C HIS A 17 4.96 -2.19 14.04
N PRO A 18 6.08 -1.47 13.73
CA PRO A 18 7.05 -1.05 14.71
C PRO A 18 6.41 -0.35 15.93
N LYS A 19 6.96 -0.61 17.11
CA LYS A 19 6.45 -0.05 18.39
C LYS A 19 7.23 1.17 18.88
N THR A 20 8.25 1.56 18.14
CA THR A 20 9.00 2.80 18.35
C THR A 20 8.76 3.74 17.17
N ALA A 21 9.02 5.02 17.39
CA ALA A 21 8.95 6.07 16.37
C ALA A 21 10.34 6.69 16.21
N ASP A 22 11.26 5.93 15.62
CA ASP A 22 12.66 6.30 15.44
C ASP A 22 13.12 6.12 13.99
N CYS A 23 14.41 6.35 13.72
CA CYS A 23 14.98 6.23 12.38
C CYS A 23 14.79 4.83 11.77
N LYS A 24 14.87 3.76 12.57
CA LYS A 24 14.68 2.39 12.08
C LYS A 24 13.23 2.15 11.66
N THR A 25 12.29 2.80 12.33
CA THR A 25 10.88 2.79 11.93
C THR A 25 10.69 3.41 10.55
N VAL A 26 11.39 4.50 10.23
CA VAL A 26 11.36 5.10 8.89
C VAL A 26 11.89 4.12 7.84
N ASP A 27 13.02 3.47 8.10
CA ASP A 27 13.61 2.51 7.16
C ASP A 27 12.70 1.28 6.96
N TRP A 28 12.02 0.84 8.01
CA TRP A 28 11.01 -0.23 7.94
C TRP A 28 9.80 0.18 7.09
N ILE A 29 9.22 1.35 7.35
CA ILE A 29 8.07 1.87 6.59
C ILE A 29 8.44 2.00 5.11
N PHE A 30 9.60 2.61 4.82
CA PHE A 30 10.08 2.77 3.45
C PHE A 30 10.15 1.42 2.71
N LEU A 31 10.77 0.40 3.32
CA LEU A 31 10.90 -0.90 2.68
C LEU A 31 9.55 -1.60 2.49
N VAL A 32 8.67 -1.55 3.49
CA VAL A 32 7.35 -2.19 3.40
C VAL A 32 6.52 -1.54 2.30
N ASP A 33 6.49 -0.21 2.21
CA ASP A 33 5.73 0.49 1.18
C ASP A 33 6.35 0.40 -0.22
N LEU A 34 7.68 0.32 -0.29
CA LEU A 34 8.40 -0.04 -1.50
C LEU A 34 7.99 -1.43 -2.03
N LEU A 35 7.53 -2.32 -1.17
CA LEU A 35 7.12 -3.69 -1.50
C LEU A 35 5.60 -3.91 -1.42
N ASN A 36 4.81 -2.86 -1.18
CA ASN A 36 3.36 -2.92 -0.95
C ASN A 36 2.56 -3.04 -2.26
N PHE A 37 2.74 -4.17 -2.97
CA PHE A 37 2.07 -4.48 -4.23
C PHE A 37 1.74 -5.96 -4.43
N SER A 38 0.73 -6.25 -5.28
CA SER A 38 0.37 -7.57 -5.81
C SER A 38 0.15 -8.69 -4.78
N PHE A 39 -0.67 -8.45 -3.75
CA PHE A 39 -0.92 -9.41 -2.66
C PHE A 39 -2.10 -10.38 -2.86
N TRP A 40 -2.91 -10.19 -3.90
CA TRP A 40 -3.98 -11.14 -4.22
C TRP A 40 -3.39 -12.47 -4.72
N SER A 41 -4.15 -13.57 -4.60
CA SER A 41 -3.66 -14.92 -4.91
C SER A 41 -4.42 -15.52 -6.09
N ASP A 42 -3.69 -16.31 -6.89
CA ASP A 42 -4.26 -17.06 -8.00
C ASP A 42 -5.03 -18.30 -7.50
N LEU A 43 -4.66 -18.82 -6.33
CA LEU A 43 -5.36 -19.94 -5.67
C LEU A 43 -6.63 -19.49 -4.94
N ASP A 44 -6.65 -18.26 -4.43
CA ASP A 44 -7.77 -17.73 -3.63
C ASP A 44 -8.82 -17.04 -4.51
N VAL A 45 -9.47 -17.84 -5.36
CA VAL A 45 -10.43 -17.35 -6.39
C VAL A 45 -11.64 -16.66 -5.75
N LYS A 46 -12.12 -17.18 -4.61
CA LYS A 46 -13.30 -16.64 -3.94
C LYS A 46 -13.02 -15.40 -3.11
N ASP A 47 -11.74 -15.13 -2.80
CA ASP A 47 -11.27 -13.99 -2.02
C ASP A 47 -12.08 -13.77 -0.73
N LYS A 48 -12.22 -14.83 0.06
CA LYS A 48 -12.97 -14.85 1.34
C LYS A 48 -12.05 -14.69 2.54
N SER A 49 -12.62 -14.43 3.71
CA SER A 49 -11.88 -14.22 4.96
C SER A 49 -11.04 -15.45 5.36
N THR A 50 -11.49 -16.64 4.94
CA THR A 50 -10.73 -17.89 5.04
C THR A 50 -9.90 -18.09 3.76
N PRO A 51 -8.57 -17.89 3.80
CA PRO A 51 -7.73 -17.99 2.61
C PRO A 51 -7.56 -19.45 2.16
N HIS A 52 -7.25 -19.64 0.88
CA HIS A 52 -6.83 -20.95 0.38
C HIS A 52 -5.61 -21.48 1.18
N PRO A 53 -5.58 -22.75 1.62
CA PRO A 53 -4.54 -23.25 2.52
C PRO A 53 -3.12 -23.21 1.91
N ASP A 54 -3.04 -23.28 0.59
CA ASP A 54 -1.78 -23.20 -0.16
C ASP A 54 -1.42 -21.77 -0.61
N ARG A 55 -2.24 -20.74 -0.33
CA ARG A 55 -1.96 -19.32 -0.65
C ARG A 55 -0.69 -18.86 0.05
N TYR A 56 0.05 -17.95 -0.58
CA TYR A 56 1.28 -17.38 -0.05
C TYR A 56 1.05 -16.88 1.38
N ALA A 57 1.82 -17.44 2.31
CA ALA A 57 1.70 -17.13 3.72
C ALA A 57 3.05 -17.16 4.40
N ILE A 58 3.14 -16.39 5.48
CA ILE A 58 4.32 -16.30 6.34
C ILE A 58 3.88 -16.60 7.76
N GLU A 59 4.50 -17.60 8.38
CA GLU A 59 4.35 -17.88 9.79
C GLU A 59 5.36 -17.05 10.59
N TYR A 60 4.83 -16.29 11.54
CA TYR A 60 5.61 -15.42 12.40
C TYR A 60 4.98 -15.38 13.80
N ASN A 61 5.78 -15.68 14.82
CA ASN A 61 5.33 -15.77 16.22
C ASN A 61 4.08 -16.67 16.44
N GLY A 62 4.04 -17.80 15.74
CA GLY A 62 2.96 -18.79 15.85
C GLY A 62 1.65 -18.38 15.15
N VAL A 63 1.65 -17.27 14.41
CA VAL A 63 0.50 -16.80 13.62
C VAL A 63 0.84 -16.85 12.13
N ARG A 64 -0.10 -17.34 11.33
CA ARG A 64 0.01 -17.36 9.87
C ARG A 64 -0.60 -16.09 9.28
N TYR A 65 0.19 -15.33 8.55
CA TYR A 65 -0.23 -14.10 7.88
C TYR A 65 -0.32 -14.29 6.36
N THR A 66 -1.27 -13.60 5.73
CA THR A 66 -1.47 -13.58 4.26
C THR A 66 -1.67 -12.15 3.78
N GLY A 67 -1.62 -11.94 2.46
CA GLY A 67 -1.82 -10.62 1.87
C GLY A 67 -0.73 -9.62 2.26
N TYR A 68 -1.10 -8.36 2.50
CA TYR A 68 -0.15 -7.33 2.98
C TYR A 68 0.56 -7.73 4.28
N TRP A 69 -0.16 -8.40 5.20
CA TRP A 69 0.40 -8.77 6.49
C TRP A 69 1.50 -9.84 6.40
N SER A 70 1.53 -10.67 5.36
CA SER A 70 2.63 -11.61 5.16
C SER A 70 3.93 -10.91 4.80
N LEU A 71 3.89 -9.77 4.10
CA LEU A 71 5.07 -8.94 3.86
C LEU A 71 5.62 -8.39 5.18
N CYS A 72 4.77 -7.76 6.01
CA CYS A 72 5.19 -7.24 7.32
C CYS A 72 5.80 -8.34 8.19
N ALA A 73 5.18 -9.53 8.20
CA ALA A 73 5.68 -10.69 8.92
C ALA A 73 7.04 -11.17 8.38
N ALA A 74 7.26 -11.17 7.06
CA ALA A 74 8.53 -11.56 6.46
C ALA A 74 9.67 -10.59 6.84
N ILE A 75 9.40 -9.28 6.80
CA ILE A 75 10.37 -8.25 7.21
C ILE A 75 10.71 -8.38 8.69
N ASN A 76 9.71 -8.52 9.57
CA ASN A 76 9.94 -8.68 11.01
C ASN A 76 10.68 -9.99 11.33
N ARG A 77 10.32 -11.10 10.67
CA ARG A 77 11.02 -12.38 10.80
C ARG A 77 12.50 -12.28 10.42
N ALA A 78 12.83 -11.53 9.36
CA ALA A 78 14.21 -11.29 8.97
C ALA A 78 14.96 -10.45 10.02
N LEU A 79 14.35 -9.38 10.53
CA LEU A 79 14.94 -8.54 11.57
C LEU A 79 15.20 -9.30 12.88
N ASP A 80 14.26 -10.14 13.30
CA ASP A 80 14.42 -11.00 14.50
C ASP A 80 15.54 -12.03 14.34
N HIS A 81 15.85 -12.43 13.10
CA HIS A 81 17.01 -13.26 12.75
C HIS A 81 18.29 -12.46 12.50
N ASN A 82 18.34 -11.19 12.89
CA ASN A 82 19.47 -10.28 12.72
C ASN A 82 19.88 -10.04 11.25
N ILE A 83 18.95 -10.24 10.31
CA ILE A 83 19.16 -9.85 8.92
C ILE A 83 18.82 -8.36 8.79
N PRO A 84 19.76 -7.49 8.37
CA PRO A 84 19.53 -6.05 8.28
C PRO A 84 18.76 -5.68 7.01
N ILE A 85 17.58 -6.29 6.81
CA ILE A 85 16.80 -6.19 5.58
C ILE A 85 16.30 -4.78 5.28
N THR A 86 16.18 -3.92 6.29
CA THR A 86 15.80 -2.50 6.13
C THR A 86 16.98 -1.60 5.78
N THR A 87 18.20 -2.13 5.68
CA THR A 87 19.40 -1.34 5.37
C THR A 87 19.69 -1.35 3.86
N PRO A 88 19.70 -0.19 3.18
CA PRO A 88 19.95 -0.11 1.73
C PRO A 88 21.21 -0.84 1.26
N ASP A 89 22.31 -0.70 1.99
CA ASP A 89 23.57 -1.38 1.66
C ASP A 89 23.45 -2.90 1.66
N TYR A 90 22.60 -3.48 2.51
CA TYR A 90 22.38 -4.92 2.58
C TYR A 90 21.68 -5.43 1.34
N TYR A 91 20.48 -4.92 1.02
CA TYR A 91 19.72 -5.43 -0.13
C TYR A 91 20.26 -4.96 -1.49
N LEU A 92 21.23 -4.04 -1.51
CA LEU A 92 22.06 -3.78 -2.69
C LEU A 92 23.05 -4.91 -2.99
N LYS A 93 23.63 -5.51 -1.95
CA LYS A 93 24.76 -6.46 -2.04
C LYS A 93 24.35 -7.92 -1.89
N ALA A 94 23.25 -8.19 -1.19
CA ALA A 94 22.72 -9.53 -0.97
C ALA A 94 22.43 -10.22 -2.31
N SER A 95 22.66 -11.53 -2.36
CA SER A 95 22.35 -12.34 -3.53
C SER A 95 20.83 -12.48 -3.71
N ASP A 96 20.41 -12.86 -4.92
CA ASP A 96 18.98 -13.08 -5.20
C ASP A 96 18.43 -14.20 -4.31
N GLU A 97 19.24 -15.22 -4.01
CA GLU A 97 18.88 -16.33 -3.12
C GLU A 97 18.72 -15.88 -1.66
N GLU A 98 19.59 -14.99 -1.17
CA GLU A 98 19.49 -14.42 0.17
C GLU A 98 18.21 -13.59 0.32
N LEU A 99 17.90 -12.75 -0.67
CA LEU A 99 16.67 -11.95 -0.68
C LEU A 99 15.42 -12.82 -0.87
N ALA A 100 15.48 -13.83 -1.74
CA ALA A 100 14.40 -14.79 -1.94
C ALA A 100 14.10 -15.59 -0.67
N ALA A 101 15.12 -15.94 0.11
CA ALA A 101 14.95 -16.68 1.36
C ALA A 101 14.13 -15.91 2.40
N ILE A 102 14.20 -14.57 2.41
CA ILE A 102 13.41 -13.72 3.31
C ILE A 102 11.92 -13.87 3.04
N PHE A 103 11.55 -13.84 1.76
CA PHE A 103 10.16 -13.96 1.29
C PHE A 103 9.70 -15.41 1.11
N LYS A 104 10.50 -16.39 1.53
CA LYS A 104 10.14 -17.82 1.39
C LYS A 104 8.82 -18.11 2.11
N SER A 105 7.88 -18.64 1.34
CA SER A 105 6.55 -19.04 1.80
C SER A 105 6.63 -20.22 2.76
N ASP A 106 5.74 -20.23 3.74
CA ASP A 106 5.47 -21.38 4.61
C ASP A 106 4.35 -22.28 4.04
N THR A 107 3.84 -21.96 2.84
CA THR A 107 2.87 -22.73 2.05
C THR A 107 3.39 -22.96 0.62
N LYS A 108 2.55 -23.48 -0.30
CA LYS A 108 3.00 -23.84 -1.66
C LYS A 108 3.12 -22.65 -2.61
N GLU A 109 2.18 -21.71 -2.58
CA GLU A 109 2.24 -20.52 -3.44
C GLU A 109 3.41 -19.64 -2.96
N THR A 110 4.22 -19.20 -3.91
CA THR A 110 5.35 -18.30 -3.66
C THR A 110 4.88 -16.86 -3.64
N ILE A 111 5.73 -15.94 -3.13
CA ILE A 111 5.37 -14.53 -3.17
C ILE A 111 5.18 -14.08 -4.63
N PRO A 112 4.08 -13.38 -4.96
CA PRO A 112 3.91 -12.84 -6.29
C PRO A 112 5.02 -11.84 -6.61
N LEU A 113 5.51 -11.91 -7.85
CA LEU A 113 6.49 -10.98 -8.42
C LEU A 113 7.81 -10.90 -7.63
N LEU A 114 8.35 -12.04 -7.17
CA LEU A 114 9.62 -12.08 -6.42
C LEU A 114 10.77 -11.35 -7.13
N ASP A 115 10.97 -11.62 -8.41
CA ASP A 115 12.05 -10.99 -9.19
C ASP A 115 11.89 -9.46 -9.26
N GLU A 116 10.65 -8.98 -9.41
CA GLU A 116 10.35 -7.54 -9.39
C GLU A 116 10.58 -6.93 -8.00
N ARG A 117 10.28 -7.66 -6.91
CA ARG A 117 10.57 -7.19 -5.55
C ARG A 117 12.06 -7.01 -5.35
N ILE A 118 12.87 -7.99 -5.78
CA ILE A 118 14.33 -7.92 -5.71
C ILE A 118 14.86 -6.75 -6.57
N ARG A 119 14.35 -6.61 -7.80
CA ARG A 119 14.70 -5.50 -8.69
C ARG A 119 14.41 -4.14 -8.05
N VAL A 120 13.18 -3.95 -7.55
CA VAL A 120 12.73 -2.70 -6.92
C VAL A 120 13.52 -2.39 -5.64
N MET A 121 13.86 -3.40 -4.84
CA MET A 121 14.76 -3.23 -3.69
C MET A 121 16.12 -2.69 -4.14
N ARG A 122 16.76 -3.33 -5.13
CA ARG A 122 18.08 -2.89 -5.64
C ARG A 122 18.06 -1.50 -6.23
N GLU A 123 17.05 -1.18 -7.04
CA GLU A 123 16.87 0.15 -7.62
C GLU A 123 16.76 1.23 -6.52
N ALA A 124 15.91 0.99 -5.51
CA ALA A 124 15.76 1.92 -4.39
C ALA A 124 17.04 2.02 -3.55
N ALA A 125 17.73 0.92 -3.31
CA ALA A 125 19.00 0.91 -2.58
C ALA A 125 20.06 1.75 -3.31
N GLN A 126 20.19 1.57 -4.62
CA GLN A 126 21.15 2.32 -5.42
C GLN A 126 20.88 3.83 -5.32
N VAL A 127 19.60 4.23 -5.43
CA VAL A 127 19.18 5.63 -5.29
C VAL A 127 19.50 6.17 -3.89
N LEU A 128 19.15 5.43 -2.84
CA LEU A 128 19.42 5.85 -1.46
C LEU A 128 20.91 6.00 -1.20
N CYS A 129 21.72 5.01 -1.56
CA CYS A 129 23.17 5.04 -1.35
C CYS A 129 23.87 6.14 -2.16
N GLN A 130 23.40 6.46 -3.37
CA GLN A 130 24.06 7.44 -4.24
C GLN A 130 23.62 8.88 -4.00
N LYS A 131 22.35 9.11 -3.62
CA LYS A 131 21.75 10.46 -3.55
C LYS A 131 21.32 10.89 -2.16
N PHE A 132 21.15 9.96 -1.23
CA PHE A 132 20.53 10.20 0.07
C PHE A 132 21.31 9.57 1.22
N ASP A 133 22.63 9.42 1.07
CA ASP A 133 23.56 8.88 2.08
C ASP A 133 23.09 7.55 2.72
N GLY A 134 22.40 6.71 1.94
CA GLY A 134 21.91 5.41 2.37
C GLY A 134 20.72 5.44 3.34
N SER A 135 19.96 6.54 3.43
CA SER A 135 18.76 6.61 4.30
C SER A 135 17.62 7.44 3.70
N PHE A 136 16.39 6.91 3.78
CA PHE A 136 15.20 7.61 3.30
C PHE A 136 14.87 8.86 4.14
N ILE A 137 15.40 8.96 5.36
CA ILE A 137 15.28 10.15 6.21
C ILE A 137 15.78 11.40 5.50
N ASN A 138 16.81 11.28 4.64
CA ASN A 138 17.32 12.41 3.88
C ASN A 138 16.32 12.90 2.82
N CYS A 139 15.48 12.02 2.27
CA CYS A 139 14.34 12.43 1.43
C CYS A 139 13.32 13.24 2.26
N ILE A 140 12.96 12.75 3.45
CA ILE A 140 12.01 13.42 4.37
C ILE A 140 12.53 14.81 4.77
N ASN A 141 13.82 14.91 5.11
CA ASN A 141 14.45 16.18 5.47
C ASN A 141 14.44 17.17 4.30
N GLN A 142 14.76 16.71 3.08
CA GLN A 142 14.71 17.55 1.87
C GLN A 142 13.30 18.05 1.56
N ALA A 143 12.26 17.26 1.89
CA ALA A 143 10.86 17.66 1.72
C ALA A 143 10.43 18.80 2.65
N SER A 144 11.21 19.12 3.70
CA SER A 144 10.96 20.28 4.57
C SER A 144 9.54 20.33 5.14
N GLN A 145 9.03 19.17 5.60
CA GLN A 145 7.68 19.00 6.15
C GLN A 145 6.54 19.26 5.15
N SER A 146 6.78 19.19 3.83
CA SER A 146 5.72 19.16 2.81
C SER A 146 5.51 17.74 2.28
N ALA A 147 4.28 17.24 2.39
CA ALA A 147 3.82 15.98 1.82
C ALA A 147 3.90 16.02 0.30
N SER A 148 3.47 17.12 -0.35
CA SER A 148 3.55 17.27 -1.81
C SER A 148 5.00 17.25 -2.29
N LYS A 149 5.91 17.96 -1.60
CA LYS A 149 7.34 17.94 -1.95
C LYS A 149 7.98 16.57 -1.71
N LEU A 150 7.58 15.84 -0.68
CA LEU A 150 8.06 14.47 -0.45
C LEU A 150 7.57 13.54 -1.58
N LEU A 151 6.33 13.71 -2.04
CA LEU A 151 5.77 12.96 -3.16
C LEU A 151 6.59 13.20 -4.43
N ASP A 152 6.91 14.46 -4.75
CA ASP A 152 7.76 14.83 -5.90
C ASP A 152 9.15 14.17 -5.81
N ILE A 153 9.81 14.27 -4.64
CA ILE A 153 11.11 13.62 -4.41
C ILE A 153 11.02 12.10 -4.62
N ILE A 154 9.94 11.46 -4.17
CA ILE A 154 9.74 10.02 -4.33
C ILE A 154 9.62 9.67 -5.82
N ILE A 155 8.73 10.32 -6.57
CA ILE A 155 8.48 9.94 -7.98
C ILE A 155 9.63 10.29 -8.92
N GLU A 156 10.41 11.34 -8.61
CA GLU A 156 11.58 11.73 -9.39
C GLU A 156 12.77 10.77 -9.20
N ASN A 157 12.87 10.14 -8.04
CA ASN A 157 14.06 9.35 -7.68
C ASN A 157 13.81 7.84 -7.70
N PHE A 158 12.58 7.38 -7.48
CA PHE A 158 12.26 5.97 -7.34
C PHE A 158 11.22 5.57 -8.40
N SER A 159 11.71 5.08 -9.54
CA SER A 159 10.94 4.64 -10.72
C SER A 159 9.73 3.76 -10.38
N SER A 160 9.88 2.84 -9.42
CA SER A 160 8.82 1.90 -9.06
C SER A 160 7.60 2.61 -8.47
N PHE A 161 7.77 3.74 -7.78
CA PHE A 161 6.65 4.51 -7.23
C PHE A 161 5.91 5.36 -8.27
N ASN A 162 6.46 5.51 -9.49
CA ASN A 162 5.94 6.39 -10.53
C ASN A 162 4.83 5.72 -11.37
N ASP A 163 3.70 5.45 -10.73
CA ASP A 163 2.49 4.90 -11.34
C ASP A 163 1.75 5.96 -12.18
N VAL A 164 2.13 6.05 -13.46
CA VAL A 164 1.63 7.04 -14.42
C VAL A 164 1.20 6.37 -15.72
N HIS A 165 0.00 6.70 -16.18
CA HIS A 165 -0.60 6.13 -17.37
C HIS A 165 -1.11 7.21 -18.33
N ASP A 166 -1.18 6.90 -19.63
CA ASP A 166 -1.86 7.73 -20.62
C ASP A 166 -3.31 7.27 -20.77
N PHE A 167 -4.27 8.16 -20.51
CA PHE A 167 -5.70 7.88 -20.59
C PHE A 167 -6.37 8.91 -21.50
N HIS A 168 -6.83 8.50 -22.69
CA HIS A 168 -7.38 9.39 -23.72
C HIS A 168 -6.53 10.66 -24.00
N GLY A 169 -5.20 10.49 -24.06
CA GLY A 169 -4.27 11.58 -24.38
C GLY A 169 -3.94 12.53 -23.21
N ARG A 170 -4.42 12.24 -21.99
CA ARG A 170 -3.95 12.90 -20.76
C ARG A 170 -3.13 11.93 -19.91
N LYS A 171 -2.06 12.43 -19.32
CA LYS A 171 -1.35 11.70 -18.26
C LYS A 171 -2.19 11.69 -16.99
N VAL A 172 -2.35 10.52 -16.39
CA VAL A 172 -3.00 10.31 -15.09
C VAL A 172 -1.99 9.73 -14.12
N TYR A 173 -1.99 10.25 -12.89
CA TYR A 173 -1.04 9.89 -11.85
C TYR A 173 -1.81 9.13 -10.76
N ILE A 174 -1.57 7.83 -10.63
CA ILE A 174 -2.25 6.98 -9.64
C ILE A 174 -1.22 6.50 -8.63
N LEU A 175 -0.55 7.45 -7.98
CA LEU A 175 0.67 7.27 -7.17
C LEU A 175 0.43 6.58 -5.82
N LYS A 176 -0.32 5.48 -5.81
CA LYS A 176 -0.82 4.75 -4.63
C LYS A 176 0.25 4.51 -3.59
N ARG A 177 1.35 3.85 -3.95
CA ARG A 177 2.40 3.47 -2.99
C ARG A 177 3.20 4.66 -2.48
N ALA A 178 3.43 5.67 -3.31
CA ALA A 178 4.13 6.88 -2.90
C ALA A 178 3.30 7.65 -1.87
N GLN A 179 1.98 7.68 -2.07
CA GLN A 179 1.03 8.30 -1.15
C GLN A 179 0.87 7.51 0.15
N ILE A 180 0.83 6.17 0.09
CA ILE A 180 0.86 5.32 1.30
C ILE A 180 2.11 5.60 2.13
N LEU A 181 3.29 5.65 1.52
CA LEU A 181 4.54 5.93 2.23
C LEU A 181 4.48 7.22 3.07
N ILE A 182 3.90 8.28 2.51
CA ILE A 182 3.72 9.55 3.22
C ILE A 182 2.67 9.40 4.34
N ALA A 183 1.58 8.69 4.07
CA ALA A 183 0.50 8.46 5.02
C ALA A 183 0.93 7.60 6.21
N ASP A 184 1.72 6.56 5.98
CA ASP A 184 2.24 5.66 7.02
C ASP A 184 3.26 6.39 7.91
N LEU A 185 4.12 7.22 7.33
CA LEU A 185 4.98 8.13 8.11
C LEU A 185 4.14 9.09 8.96
N TRP A 186 3.14 9.72 8.37
CA TRP A 186 2.25 10.65 9.09
C TRP A 186 1.51 9.96 10.24
N ALA A 187 0.94 8.78 9.99
CA ALA A 187 0.16 8.03 10.96
C ALA A 187 1.03 7.45 12.07
N CYS A 188 2.15 6.80 11.72
CA CYS A 188 3.09 6.22 12.67
C CYS A 188 3.60 7.26 13.68
N PHE A 189 4.01 8.43 13.19
CA PHE A 189 4.57 9.48 14.03
C PHE A 189 3.52 10.47 14.58
N ASP A 190 2.23 10.20 14.38
CA ASP A 190 1.12 11.02 14.90
C ASP A 190 1.26 12.51 14.51
N GLY A 191 1.63 12.77 13.25
CA GLY A 191 1.85 14.12 12.73
C GLY A 191 3.06 14.88 13.31
N LYS A 192 3.99 14.18 13.97
CA LYS A 192 5.19 14.76 14.61
C LYS A 192 6.45 14.23 13.97
N SER A 193 7.61 14.82 14.30
CA SER A 193 8.93 14.35 13.86
C SER A 193 8.96 14.08 12.33
N PHE A 194 9.33 12.86 11.90
CA PHE A 194 9.38 12.41 10.50
C PHE A 194 8.01 12.31 9.82
N GLY A 195 6.91 12.29 10.57
CA GLY A 195 5.54 12.33 10.03
C GLY A 195 4.89 13.71 10.08
N LYS A 196 5.63 14.78 10.38
CA LYS A 196 5.07 16.13 10.40
C LYS A 196 5.00 16.70 8.99
N PHE A 197 3.77 16.88 8.49
CA PHE A 197 3.50 17.53 7.21
C PHE A 197 2.46 18.64 7.37
N PHE A 198 2.74 19.83 6.84
CA PHE A 198 1.81 20.98 6.96
C PHE A 198 0.67 20.96 5.95
N ASP A 199 0.82 20.19 4.88
CA ASP A 199 -0.06 20.04 3.72
C ASP A 199 -0.51 18.57 3.55
N ILE A 200 -0.58 17.78 4.64
CA ILE A 200 -0.91 16.34 4.58
C ILE A 200 -2.24 16.06 3.84
N ASP A 201 -3.17 17.00 3.87
CA ASP A 201 -4.47 16.88 3.21
C ASP A 201 -4.38 16.95 1.67
N SER A 202 -3.19 17.20 1.10
CA SER A 202 -2.93 17.04 -0.33
C SER A 202 -2.85 15.57 -0.76
N ILE A 203 -2.67 14.64 0.18
CA ILE A 203 -2.59 13.20 -0.08
C ILE A 203 -4.00 12.64 -0.22
N THR A 204 -4.24 11.91 -1.30
CA THR A 204 -5.51 11.28 -1.64
C THR A 204 -5.65 9.90 -0.99
N MET A 205 -6.78 9.24 -1.25
CA MET A 205 -6.95 7.81 -0.99
C MET A 205 -6.02 6.94 -1.85
N PHE A 206 -5.88 5.67 -1.48
CA PHE A 206 -4.95 4.72 -2.07
C PHE A 206 -5.69 3.72 -2.95
N ALA A 207 -5.80 4.00 -4.24
CA ALA A 207 -6.55 3.16 -5.17
C ALA A 207 -5.83 1.81 -5.43
N ASP A 208 -6.08 0.85 -4.54
CA ASP A 208 -5.68 -0.55 -4.68
C ASP A 208 -6.83 -1.39 -5.31
N TYR A 209 -6.80 -2.71 -5.16
CA TYR A 209 -7.84 -3.61 -5.67
C TYR A 209 -9.03 -3.82 -4.71
N ARG A 210 -8.88 -3.51 -3.42
CA ARG A 210 -9.85 -3.79 -2.36
C ARG A 210 -10.75 -2.59 -2.07
N VAL A 211 -10.19 -1.38 -2.01
CA VAL A 211 -10.95 -0.16 -1.73
C VAL A 211 -12.02 0.10 -2.81
N PRO A 212 -11.77 -0.06 -4.13
CA PRO A 212 -12.81 0.07 -5.14
C PRO A 212 -13.97 -0.93 -4.97
N GLN A 213 -13.67 -2.16 -4.55
CA GLN A 213 -14.69 -3.17 -4.23
C GLN A 213 -15.56 -2.72 -3.05
N ALA A 214 -14.94 -2.18 -2.00
CA ALA A 214 -15.66 -1.68 -0.84
C ALA A 214 -16.50 -0.42 -1.15
N LEU A 215 -15.97 0.50 -1.97
CA LEU A 215 -16.71 1.67 -2.43
C LEU A 215 -17.95 1.27 -3.24
N TYR A 216 -17.86 0.25 -4.09
CA TYR A 216 -19.03 -0.33 -4.77
C TYR A 216 -20.04 -0.91 -3.76
N GLN A 217 -19.57 -1.68 -2.78
CA GLN A 217 -20.43 -2.28 -1.74
C GLN A 217 -21.17 -1.23 -0.90
N LEU A 218 -20.56 -0.05 -0.70
CA LEU A 218 -21.15 1.09 -0.02
C LEU A 218 -22.11 1.92 -0.90
N GLY A 219 -22.21 1.60 -2.20
CA GLY A 219 -23.01 2.36 -3.16
C GLY A 219 -22.36 3.67 -3.61
N LEU A 220 -21.07 3.88 -3.32
CA LEU A 220 -20.30 5.06 -3.74
C LEU A 220 -19.77 4.93 -5.18
N LEU A 221 -19.68 3.71 -5.71
CA LEU A 221 -19.36 3.42 -7.10
C LEU A 221 -20.42 2.53 -7.72
N HIS A 222 -20.65 2.71 -9.02
CA HIS A 222 -21.47 1.83 -9.85
C HIS A 222 -20.70 1.48 -11.12
N TYR A 223 -20.68 0.19 -11.46
CA TYR A 223 -19.97 -0.30 -12.64
C TYR A 223 -20.95 -0.64 -13.76
N SER A 224 -20.48 -0.54 -15.01
CA SER A 224 -21.25 -0.97 -16.17
C SER A 224 -21.49 -2.49 -16.14
N PRO A 225 -22.58 -3.01 -16.74
CA PRO A 225 -22.80 -4.45 -16.84
C PRO A 225 -21.63 -5.20 -17.49
N GLN A 226 -20.93 -4.55 -18.44
CA GLN A 226 -19.75 -5.09 -19.11
C GLN A 226 -18.58 -5.25 -18.13
N LEU A 227 -18.29 -4.23 -17.31
CA LEU A 227 -17.21 -4.30 -16.33
C LEU A 227 -17.52 -5.32 -15.22
N ILE A 228 -18.76 -5.38 -14.74
CA ILE A 228 -19.19 -6.41 -13.78
C ILE A 228 -18.92 -7.81 -14.32
N LYS A 229 -19.29 -8.08 -15.58
CA LYS A 229 -19.03 -9.39 -16.20
C LYS A 229 -17.54 -9.73 -16.26
N LYS A 230 -16.67 -8.76 -16.59
CA LYS A 230 -15.21 -8.97 -16.59
C LYS A 230 -14.69 -9.33 -15.18
N LEU A 231 -15.18 -8.63 -14.15
CA LEU A 231 -14.84 -8.89 -12.75
C LEU A 231 -15.33 -10.27 -12.29
N GLU A 232 -16.57 -10.64 -12.61
CA GLU A 232 -17.15 -11.97 -12.32
C GLU A 232 -16.38 -13.11 -12.98
N ASN A 233 -15.91 -12.88 -14.21
CA ASN A 233 -15.05 -13.82 -14.94
C ASN A 233 -13.61 -13.85 -14.42
N ARG A 234 -13.25 -12.97 -13.47
CA ARG A 234 -11.86 -12.77 -13.00
C ARG A 234 -10.89 -12.51 -14.15
N GLU A 235 -11.33 -11.75 -15.14
CA GLU A 235 -10.47 -11.34 -16.24
C GLU A 235 -9.27 -10.55 -15.70
N TYR A 236 -8.12 -10.76 -16.32
CA TYR A 236 -6.93 -10.02 -15.99
C TYR A 236 -6.99 -8.64 -16.62
N PHE A 237 -6.79 -7.61 -15.81
CA PHE A 237 -6.76 -6.21 -16.23
C PHE A 237 -5.29 -5.78 -16.34
N PRO A 238 -4.75 -5.53 -17.56
CA PRO A 238 -3.40 -4.99 -17.69
C PRO A 238 -3.27 -3.65 -16.95
N SER A 239 -2.12 -3.42 -16.33
CA SER A 239 -1.80 -2.12 -15.72
C SER A 239 -1.85 -1.03 -16.80
N GLY A 240 -2.56 0.06 -16.52
CA GLY A 240 -2.77 1.15 -17.48
C GLY A 240 -3.83 0.88 -18.54
N SER A 241 -4.55 -0.24 -18.46
CA SER A 241 -5.73 -0.47 -19.30
C SER A 241 -6.86 0.50 -18.92
N GLU A 242 -7.75 0.78 -19.87
CA GLU A 242 -8.86 1.72 -19.67
C GLU A 242 -9.71 1.33 -18.46
N ASP A 243 -10.14 0.07 -18.37
CA ASP A 243 -10.94 -0.41 -17.24
C ASP A 243 -10.20 -0.27 -15.89
N GLU A 244 -8.90 -0.57 -15.84
CA GLU A 244 -8.09 -0.50 -14.62
C GLU A 244 -7.93 0.95 -14.14
N VAL A 245 -7.57 1.85 -15.06
CA VAL A 245 -7.44 3.28 -14.79
C VAL A 245 -8.79 3.89 -14.40
N GLU A 246 -9.89 3.48 -15.03
CA GLU A 246 -11.23 3.93 -14.68
C GLU A 246 -11.61 3.51 -13.26
N ILE A 247 -11.42 2.24 -12.89
CA ILE A 247 -11.72 1.76 -11.53
C ILE A 247 -10.96 2.57 -10.49
N ARG A 248 -9.64 2.71 -10.67
CA ARG A 248 -8.76 3.36 -9.69
C ARG A 248 -8.98 4.88 -9.65
N GLY A 249 -9.09 5.54 -10.80
CA GLY A 249 -9.33 6.98 -10.88
C GLY A 249 -10.68 7.39 -10.29
N ASN A 250 -11.75 6.64 -10.60
CA ASN A 250 -13.07 6.91 -10.01
C ASN A 250 -13.08 6.63 -8.50
N SER A 251 -12.28 5.69 -8.00
CA SER A 251 -12.16 5.44 -6.55
C SER A 251 -11.54 6.62 -5.81
N ILE A 252 -10.51 7.24 -6.39
CA ILE A 252 -9.90 8.46 -5.86
C ILE A 252 -10.95 9.57 -5.75
N TRP A 253 -11.68 9.78 -6.84
CA TRP A 253 -12.69 10.84 -6.89
C TRP A 253 -13.88 10.57 -5.95
N ALA A 254 -14.32 9.32 -5.84
CA ALA A 254 -15.41 8.94 -4.94
C ALA A 254 -15.10 9.23 -3.47
N VAL A 255 -13.86 8.95 -3.02
CA VAL A 255 -13.45 9.29 -1.64
C VAL A 255 -13.36 10.80 -1.44
N GLU A 256 -12.89 11.56 -2.45
CA GLU A 256 -12.86 13.02 -2.35
C GLU A 256 -14.26 13.63 -2.25
N LEU A 257 -15.22 13.13 -3.03
CA LEU A 257 -16.62 13.52 -2.92
C LEU A 257 -17.21 13.13 -1.54
N ALA A 258 -16.88 11.93 -1.03
CA ALA A 258 -17.31 11.51 0.29
C ALA A 258 -16.72 12.41 1.40
N ARG A 259 -15.46 12.82 1.29
CA ARG A 259 -14.79 13.75 2.22
C ARG A 259 -15.51 15.11 2.26
N CYS A 260 -15.85 15.65 1.10
CA CYS A 260 -16.63 16.89 0.99
C CYS A 260 -18.01 16.73 1.65
N ALA A 261 -18.75 15.67 1.32
CA ALA A 261 -20.07 15.41 1.90
C ALA A 261 -20.03 15.24 3.42
N ILE A 262 -19.01 14.55 3.97
CA ILE A 262 -18.83 14.40 5.42
C ILE A 262 -18.59 15.77 6.07
N SER A 263 -17.78 16.62 5.44
CA SER A 263 -17.47 17.97 5.93
C SER A 263 -18.69 18.89 5.92
N GLU A 264 -19.59 18.74 4.93
CA GLU A 264 -20.86 19.47 4.89
C GLU A 264 -21.83 19.02 5.99
N ILE A 265 -21.87 17.72 6.28
CA ILE A 265 -22.74 17.14 7.33
C ILE A 265 -22.25 17.55 8.72
N ASP A 266 -20.94 17.52 8.96
CA ASP A 266 -20.34 17.94 10.22
C ASP A 266 -18.96 18.59 10.01
N PRO A 267 -18.91 19.93 9.93
CA PRO A 267 -17.66 20.68 9.78
C PRO A 267 -16.68 20.53 10.95
N THR A 268 -17.11 20.00 12.09
CA THR A 268 -16.24 19.81 13.27
C THR A 268 -15.40 18.54 13.17
N VAL A 269 -15.72 17.64 12.23
CA VAL A 269 -14.96 16.42 11.99
C VAL A 269 -13.71 16.77 11.18
N ASN A 270 -12.56 16.77 11.83
CA ASN A 270 -11.27 16.88 11.14
C ASN A 270 -10.92 15.52 10.51
N ILE A 271 -11.19 15.38 9.21
CA ILE A 271 -11.01 14.15 8.44
C ILE A 271 -10.44 14.45 7.05
N ASN A 272 -9.49 13.61 6.63
CA ASN A 272 -8.89 13.68 5.31
C ASN A 272 -9.05 12.36 4.56
N ALA A 273 -8.63 12.34 3.28
CA ALA A 273 -8.79 11.18 2.42
C ALA A 273 -8.03 9.95 2.94
N ILE A 274 -6.88 10.14 3.60
CA ILE A 274 -6.09 9.06 4.23
C ILE A 274 -6.94 8.33 5.28
N LEU A 275 -7.55 9.06 6.22
CA LEU A 275 -8.33 8.44 7.28
C LEU A 275 -9.60 7.76 6.76
N ILE A 276 -10.19 8.28 5.69
CA ILE A 276 -11.33 7.64 5.01
C ILE A 276 -10.86 6.33 4.36
N ASP A 277 -9.73 6.34 3.67
CA ASP A 277 -9.15 5.16 3.03
C ASP A 277 -8.85 4.05 4.04
N PHE A 278 -8.10 4.37 5.10
CA PHE A 278 -7.80 3.44 6.19
C PHE A 278 -9.08 2.81 6.79
N TYR A 279 -10.10 3.62 7.03
CA TYR A 279 -11.39 3.13 7.50
C TYR A 279 -12.08 2.19 6.49
N ILE A 280 -12.08 2.53 5.20
CA ILE A 280 -12.71 1.72 4.16
C ILE A 280 -11.95 0.40 4.00
N TRP A 281 -10.61 0.42 4.03
CA TRP A 281 -9.79 -0.77 3.89
C TRP A 281 -10.01 -1.76 5.05
N ASP A 282 -10.00 -1.27 6.30
CA ASP A 282 -10.28 -2.09 7.49
C ASP A 282 -11.70 -2.69 7.43
N MET A 283 -12.68 -1.86 7.10
CA MET A 283 -14.06 -2.32 6.93
C MET A 283 -14.14 -3.39 5.83
N ALA A 284 -13.44 -3.21 4.71
CA ALA A 284 -13.44 -4.16 3.61
C ALA A 284 -12.92 -5.55 4.04
N LYS A 285 -11.95 -5.59 4.96
CA LYS A 285 -11.46 -6.84 5.57
C LYS A 285 -12.47 -7.47 6.50
N GLU A 286 -13.16 -6.69 7.32
CA GLU A 286 -14.19 -7.19 8.25
C GLU A 286 -15.41 -7.78 7.52
N ILE A 287 -15.85 -7.13 6.44
CA ILE A 287 -17.01 -7.55 5.65
C ILE A 287 -16.63 -8.33 4.38
N GLN A 288 -15.39 -8.83 4.30
CA GLN A 288 -14.86 -9.48 3.10
C GLN A 288 -15.77 -10.59 2.54
N ASP A 289 -16.40 -11.37 3.43
CA ASP A 289 -17.30 -12.45 3.03
C ASP A 289 -18.63 -11.98 2.44
N GLN A 290 -19.02 -10.73 2.72
CA GLN A 290 -20.27 -10.09 2.31
C GLN A 290 -20.13 -9.31 0.98
N MET A 291 -18.90 -9.11 0.50
CA MET A 291 -18.65 -8.39 -0.76
C MET A 291 -19.35 -9.08 -1.94
N THR A 292 -20.15 -8.31 -2.68
CA THR A 292 -20.95 -8.84 -3.79
C THR A 292 -20.26 -8.77 -5.14
N VAL A 293 -19.29 -7.87 -5.33
CA VAL A 293 -18.51 -7.75 -6.57
C VAL A 293 -17.10 -8.28 -6.34
N PRO A 294 -16.49 -9.02 -7.27
CA PRO A 294 -15.07 -9.38 -7.17
C PRO A 294 -14.15 -8.16 -7.26
N THR A 295 -12.93 -8.30 -6.75
CA THR A 295 -11.86 -7.32 -6.96
C THR A 295 -11.36 -7.40 -8.41
N HIS A 296 -10.82 -6.29 -8.93
CA HIS A 296 -10.11 -6.34 -10.20
C HIS A 296 -8.75 -7.01 -10.02
N CYS A 297 -8.33 -7.80 -11.00
CA CYS A 297 -7.09 -8.55 -10.96
C CYS A 297 -6.04 -7.93 -11.88
N THR A 298 -5.12 -7.17 -11.30
CA THR A 298 -3.95 -6.62 -11.99
C THR A 298 -2.68 -7.05 -11.28
N ARG A 299 -1.68 -7.51 -12.02
CA ARG A 299 -0.34 -7.80 -11.52
C ARG A 299 0.58 -6.68 -11.99
N SER A 300 1.04 -5.88 -11.05
CA SER A 300 2.02 -4.83 -11.31
C SER A 300 2.89 -4.61 -10.08
N CYS A 301 4.01 -3.92 -10.28
CA CYS A 301 4.78 -3.43 -9.15
C CYS A 301 4.14 -2.20 -8.51
N PHE A 302 3.05 -1.64 -9.04
CA PHE A 302 2.53 -0.34 -8.60
C PHE A 302 1.52 -0.41 -7.44
N TYR A 303 0.78 -1.51 -7.24
CA TYR A 303 -0.20 -1.67 -6.15
C TYR A 303 -0.58 -3.12 -5.85
#